data_AF-A0A1C5JPM2-F1
#
_entry.id   AF-A0A1C5JPM2-F1
#
_cell.length_a   1.000
_cell.length_b   1.000
_cell.length_c   1.000
_cell.angle_alpha   90.00
_cell.angle_beta   90.00
_cell.angle_gamma   90.00
#
_symmetry.space_group_name_H-M   'P 1'
#
loop_
_entity.id
_entity.type
_entity.pdbx_description
1 polymer ?
#
loop_
_entity_poly.entity_id
_entity_poly.type
_entity_poly.pdbx_seq_one_letter_code
_entity_poly.pdbx_strand_id
1 'polypeptide(L)'
;MTVSEEQAEAWRVRAVEGRDPRAAFALGALHLDRSGADGEARRWFEYATTLDPSPDLLWQITQEHVDTLALEPIRTWMRRAITAEWAGCEFTVDPGVFGVYDYHGTGHVTGQAFEVQVSAEPAEAARTALEAAALRFPLVDENGDETGEYDDGLYTPNYVSDVHDDVAGPWLGMDCKDGVMPLMARTDIRIVVEELRRAGATSGRIFSPSNELLDWYPADR
;
A
#
# COMPACT_ATOMS: atom_id res chain seq x y z
N MET A 1 -4.23 -32.47 19.62
CA MET A 1 -2.76 -32.49 19.82
C MET A 1 -2.24 -31.27 19.10
N THR A 2 -1.84 -30.24 19.82
CA THR A 2 -1.30 -28.99 19.25
C THR A 2 0.16 -29.24 18.87
N VAL A 3 0.52 -28.93 17.62
CA VAL A 3 1.91 -28.97 17.14
C VAL A 3 2.68 -27.84 17.84
N SER A 4 3.90 -28.11 18.34
CA SER A 4 4.71 -27.04 18.93
C SER A 4 5.24 -26.09 17.86
N GLU A 5 5.54 -24.85 18.23
CA GLU A 5 6.07 -23.84 17.30
C GLU A 5 7.38 -24.31 16.64
N GLU A 6 8.26 -24.96 17.41
CA GLU A 6 9.50 -25.58 16.91
C GLU A 6 9.23 -26.69 15.88
N GLN A 7 8.18 -27.50 16.09
CA GLN A 7 7.80 -28.54 15.13
C GLN A 7 7.22 -27.94 13.84
N ALA A 8 6.42 -26.87 13.95
CA ALA A 8 5.88 -26.15 12.81
C ALA A 8 6.99 -25.48 11.98
N GLU A 9 7.98 -24.87 12.65
CA GLU A 9 9.16 -24.29 12.01
C GLU A 9 9.99 -25.35 11.28
N ALA A 10 10.29 -26.49 11.92
CA ALA A 10 11.03 -27.57 11.29
C ALA A 10 10.32 -28.14 10.05
N TRP A 11 8.98 -28.17 10.03
CA TRP A 11 8.21 -28.56 8.85
C TRP A 11 8.28 -27.52 7.73
N ARG A 12 8.24 -26.22 8.06
CA ARG A 12 8.40 -25.15 7.08
C ARG A 12 9.79 -25.16 6.45
N VAL A 13 10.85 -25.37 7.22
CA VAL A 13 12.22 -25.50 6.70
C VAL A 13 12.31 -26.65 5.69
N ARG A 14 11.66 -27.78 5.94
CA ARG A 14 11.61 -28.88 4.97
C ARG A 14 10.76 -28.54 3.73
N ALA A 15 9.66 -27.80 3.90
CA ALA A 15 8.84 -27.38 2.76
C ALA A 15 9.58 -26.36 1.85
N VAL A 16 10.48 -25.56 2.42
CA VAL A 16 11.41 -24.70 1.65
C VAL A 16 12.36 -25.53 0.79
N GLU A 17 12.80 -26.72 1.22
CA GLU A 17 13.58 -27.64 0.34
C GLU A 17 12.76 -28.06 -0.88
N GLY A 18 11.43 -28.13 -0.74
CA GLY A 18 10.47 -28.31 -1.83
C GLY A 18 10.19 -27.05 -2.65
N ARG A 19 10.88 -25.93 -2.38
CA ARG A 19 10.72 -24.62 -3.02
C ARG A 19 9.33 -24.02 -2.91
N ASP A 20 8.66 -24.23 -1.78
CA ASP A 20 7.36 -23.61 -1.50
C ASP A 20 7.52 -22.14 -1.06
N PRO A 21 7.07 -21.15 -1.86
CA PRO A 21 7.14 -19.73 -1.48
C PRO A 21 6.33 -19.40 -0.22
N ARG A 22 5.22 -20.13 0.06
CA ARG A 22 4.39 -19.89 1.25
C ARG A 22 5.10 -20.34 2.52
N ALA A 23 5.87 -21.42 2.44
CA ALA A 23 6.68 -21.87 3.56
C ALA A 23 7.80 -20.86 3.89
N ALA A 24 8.45 -20.31 2.85
CA ALA A 24 9.44 -19.25 3.01
C ALA A 24 8.83 -17.97 3.59
N PHE A 25 7.68 -17.53 3.09
CA PHE A 25 6.93 -16.40 3.64
C PHE A 25 6.60 -16.59 5.13
N ALA A 26 6.06 -17.76 5.49
CA ALA A 26 5.70 -18.06 6.88
C ALA A 26 6.91 -18.12 7.83
N LEU A 27 8.10 -18.49 7.33
CA LEU A 27 9.34 -18.35 8.10
C LEU A 27 9.73 -16.87 8.25
N GLY A 28 9.59 -16.07 7.19
CA GLY A 28 9.79 -14.62 7.24
C GLY A 28 8.96 -13.97 8.35
N ALA A 29 7.65 -14.23 8.37
CA ALA A 29 6.73 -13.73 9.40
C ALA A 29 7.10 -14.21 10.81
N LEU A 30 7.47 -15.49 10.97
CA LEU A 30 7.93 -16.03 12.26
C LEU A 30 9.17 -15.31 12.80
N HIS A 31 10.16 -15.08 11.93
CA HIS A 31 11.37 -14.37 12.33
C HIS A 31 11.14 -12.87 12.54
N LEU A 32 10.17 -12.30 11.82
CA LEU A 32 9.74 -10.92 11.97
C LEU A 32 9.22 -10.67 13.39
N ASP A 33 8.32 -11.53 13.87
CA ASP A 33 7.76 -11.49 15.23
C ASP A 33 8.84 -11.66 16.31
N ARG A 34 9.76 -12.61 16.10
CA ARG A 34 10.79 -12.94 17.11
C ARG A 34 11.95 -11.95 17.20
N SER A 35 12.32 -11.32 16.09
CA SER A 35 13.61 -10.62 15.97
C SER A 35 13.56 -9.32 15.18
N GLY A 36 12.38 -8.91 14.71
CA GLY A 36 12.19 -7.69 13.92
C GLY A 36 12.50 -7.86 12.43
N ALA A 37 12.44 -6.75 11.71
CA ALA A 37 12.42 -6.72 10.24
C ALA A 37 13.72 -7.12 9.54
N ASP A 38 14.84 -7.10 10.25
CA ASP A 38 16.16 -7.36 9.70
C ASP A 38 16.60 -8.82 9.87
N GLY A 39 17.77 -9.15 9.32
CA GLY A 39 18.38 -10.46 9.52
C GLY A 39 17.62 -11.60 8.87
N GLU A 40 17.05 -12.51 9.67
CA GLU A 40 16.44 -13.76 9.19
C GLU A 40 15.11 -13.51 8.48
N ALA A 41 14.26 -12.62 9.02
CA ALA A 41 12.98 -12.26 8.44
C ALA A 41 13.15 -11.79 7.00
N ARG A 42 14.03 -10.80 6.81
CA ARG A 42 14.39 -10.29 5.48
C ARG A 42 14.91 -11.38 4.55
N ARG A 43 15.80 -12.27 5.01
CA ARG A 43 16.33 -13.34 4.15
C ARG A 43 15.22 -14.27 3.65
N TRP A 44 14.29 -14.63 4.52
CA TRP A 44 13.18 -15.51 4.16
C TRP A 44 12.17 -14.84 3.24
N PHE A 45 11.82 -13.57 3.48
CA PHE A 45 10.98 -12.81 2.56
C PHE A 45 11.64 -12.66 1.19
N GLU A 46 12.92 -12.29 1.13
CA GLU A 46 13.65 -12.21 -0.15
C GLU A 46 13.65 -13.56 -0.87
N TYR A 47 13.91 -14.67 -0.16
CA TYR A 47 13.85 -16.00 -0.74
C TYR A 47 12.45 -16.34 -1.26
N ALA A 48 11.39 -16.04 -0.51
CA ALA A 48 10.01 -16.21 -0.95
C ALA A 48 9.76 -15.45 -2.27
N THR A 49 10.24 -14.21 -2.39
CA THR A 49 10.09 -13.42 -3.62
C THR A 49 10.93 -13.92 -4.79
N THR A 50 12.01 -14.65 -4.54
CA THR A 50 12.77 -15.33 -5.62
C THR A 50 12.01 -16.54 -6.18
N LEU A 51 11.15 -17.15 -5.36
CA LEU A 51 10.31 -18.29 -5.75
C LEU A 51 9.00 -17.82 -6.39
N ASP A 52 8.43 -16.73 -5.88
CA ASP A 52 7.20 -16.12 -6.37
C ASP A 52 7.35 -14.58 -6.36
N PRO A 53 7.64 -13.93 -7.50
CA PRO A 53 7.73 -12.48 -7.59
C PRO A 53 6.37 -11.81 -7.77
N SER A 54 5.26 -12.48 -7.46
CA SER A 54 3.92 -11.92 -7.67
C SER A 54 3.68 -10.67 -6.82
N PRO A 55 2.88 -9.72 -7.34
CA PRO A 55 2.44 -8.56 -6.56
C PRO A 55 1.71 -8.95 -5.27
N ASP A 56 0.90 -10.01 -5.31
CA ASP A 56 0.16 -10.48 -4.14
C ASP A 56 1.09 -10.83 -2.98
N LEU A 57 2.18 -11.57 -3.24
CA LEU A 57 3.14 -11.89 -2.20
C LEU A 57 3.86 -10.63 -1.68
N LEU A 58 4.20 -9.69 -2.56
CA LEU A 58 4.86 -8.44 -2.16
C LEU A 58 3.98 -7.57 -1.27
N TRP A 59 2.66 -7.50 -1.56
CA TRP A 59 1.70 -6.81 -0.70
C TRP A 59 1.50 -7.52 0.64
N GLN A 60 1.45 -8.85 0.65
CA GLN A 60 1.41 -9.62 1.90
C GLN A 60 2.64 -9.34 2.77
N ILE A 61 3.85 -9.34 2.18
CA ILE A 61 5.08 -9.01 2.92
C ILE A 61 5.02 -7.57 3.47
N THR A 62 4.53 -6.61 2.67
CA THR A 62 4.34 -5.24 3.14
C THR A 62 3.39 -5.17 4.35
N GLN A 63 2.29 -5.93 4.31
CA GLN A 63 1.30 -5.99 5.39
C GLN A 63 1.89 -6.57 6.68
N GLU A 64 2.71 -7.63 6.60
CA GLU A 64 3.38 -8.21 7.78
C GLU A 64 4.26 -7.19 8.53
N HIS A 65 4.80 -6.20 7.81
CA HIS A 65 5.67 -5.17 8.40
C HIS A 65 4.92 -4.03 9.09
N VAL A 66 3.59 -3.92 8.94
CA VAL A 66 2.83 -2.77 9.48
C VAL A 66 2.98 -2.66 11.00
N ASP A 67 2.87 -3.78 11.71
CA ASP A 67 2.94 -3.81 13.18
C ASP A 67 4.37 -3.62 13.72
N THR A 68 5.40 -3.76 12.87
CA THR A 68 6.79 -3.64 13.34
C THR A 68 7.28 -2.20 13.43
N LEU A 69 6.50 -1.25 12.89
CA LEU A 69 6.82 0.19 12.87
C LEU A 69 8.17 0.51 12.18
N ALA A 70 8.67 -0.43 11.38
CA ALA A 70 9.94 -0.34 10.68
C ALA A 70 9.70 0.27 9.31
N LEU A 71 9.81 1.60 9.23
CA LEU A 71 9.43 2.37 8.03
C LEU A 71 10.17 1.94 6.76
N GLU A 72 11.48 1.69 6.86
CA GLU A 72 12.29 1.39 5.67
C GLU A 72 11.93 0.04 5.02
N PRO A 73 11.74 -1.05 5.79
CA PRO A 73 11.13 -2.28 5.27
C PRO A 73 9.78 -2.05 4.58
N ILE A 74 8.83 -1.35 5.22
CA ILE A 74 7.51 -1.08 4.64
C ILE A 74 7.66 -0.35 3.30
N ARG A 75 8.43 0.74 3.25
CA ARG A 75 8.70 1.52 2.02
C ARG A 75 9.30 0.65 0.92
N THR A 76 10.26 -0.18 1.28
CA THR A 76 10.97 -1.04 0.32
C THR A 76 10.03 -2.05 -0.31
N TRP A 77 9.24 -2.75 0.51
CA TRP A 77 8.31 -3.77 0.03
C TRP A 77 7.14 -3.16 -0.73
N MET A 78 6.58 -2.05 -0.25
CA MET A 78 5.50 -1.33 -0.93
C MET A 78 5.93 -0.83 -2.31
N ARG A 79 7.11 -0.20 -2.44
CA ARG A 79 7.68 0.22 -3.74
C ARG A 79 7.82 -0.95 -4.72
N ARG A 80 8.27 -2.11 -4.23
CA ARG A 80 8.40 -3.33 -5.03
C ARG A 80 7.03 -3.85 -5.46
N ALA A 81 6.06 -3.88 -4.54
CA ALA A 81 4.70 -4.31 -4.80
C ALA A 81 4.04 -3.44 -5.87
N ILE A 82 4.14 -2.11 -5.74
CA ILE A 82 3.66 -1.15 -6.74
C ILE A 82 4.34 -1.38 -8.09
N THR A 83 5.67 -1.47 -8.11
CA THR A 83 6.41 -1.69 -9.35
C THR A 83 5.98 -2.99 -10.04
N ALA A 84 5.77 -4.06 -9.29
CA ALA A 84 5.38 -5.36 -9.82
C ALA A 84 3.93 -5.39 -10.31
N GLU A 85 2.99 -4.80 -9.55
CA GLU A 85 1.56 -4.85 -9.87
C GLU A 85 1.21 -4.10 -11.14
N TRP A 86 1.81 -2.93 -11.33
CA TRP A 86 1.52 -2.06 -12.47
C TRP A 86 2.60 -2.15 -13.56
N ALA A 87 3.46 -3.18 -13.52
CA ALA A 87 4.40 -3.46 -14.60
C ALA A 87 3.66 -3.75 -15.91
N GLY A 88 3.90 -2.92 -16.93
CA GLY A 88 3.26 -3.06 -18.24
C GLY A 88 1.82 -2.55 -18.32
N CYS A 89 1.31 -1.89 -17.27
CA CYS A 89 0.07 -1.14 -17.31
C CYS A 89 0.23 0.08 -18.25
N GLU A 90 -0.86 0.50 -18.90
CA GLU A 90 -0.92 1.71 -19.71
C GLU A 90 -0.78 3.01 -18.88
N PHE A 91 -1.00 2.90 -17.57
CA PHE A 91 -0.76 3.96 -16.60
C PHE A 91 0.51 3.67 -15.80
N THR A 92 1.39 4.66 -15.72
CA THR A 92 2.57 4.60 -14.85
C THR A 92 2.15 4.91 -13.42
N VAL A 93 2.35 3.97 -12.50
CA VAL A 93 2.16 4.23 -11.06
C VAL A 93 3.53 4.44 -10.45
N ASP A 94 3.76 5.63 -9.88
CA ASP A 94 5.01 5.93 -9.20
C ASP A 94 5.18 5.01 -7.99
N PRO A 95 6.33 4.32 -7.82
CA PRO A 95 6.55 3.44 -6.67
C PRO A 95 6.43 4.13 -5.30
N GLY A 96 6.53 5.46 -5.27
CA GLY A 96 6.39 6.29 -4.07
C GLY A 96 5.00 6.87 -3.85
N VAL A 97 3.99 6.55 -4.69
CA VAL A 97 2.62 6.98 -4.41
C VAL A 97 2.16 6.43 -3.06
N PHE A 98 1.47 7.27 -2.28
CA PHE A 98 1.16 6.97 -0.87
C PHE A 98 2.42 6.61 -0.06
N GLY A 99 3.53 7.29 -0.34
CA GLY A 99 4.80 7.06 0.35
C GLY A 99 4.68 7.26 1.85
N VAL A 100 5.27 6.37 2.63
CA VAL A 100 5.32 6.46 4.11
C VAL A 100 6.47 7.39 4.50
N TYR A 101 6.29 8.41 5.34
CA TYR A 101 7.28 9.45 5.65
C TYR A 101 7.69 9.54 7.14
N ASP A 102 6.78 9.39 8.10
CA ASP A 102 7.11 9.52 9.53
C ASP A 102 6.18 8.74 10.47
N TYR A 103 6.66 8.53 11.70
CA TYR A 103 5.97 7.94 12.84
C TYR A 103 5.90 8.98 13.97
N HIS A 104 4.73 9.60 14.20
CA HIS A 104 4.54 10.47 15.36
C HIS A 104 4.33 9.62 16.62
N GLY A 105 5.41 9.05 17.15
CA GLY A 105 5.67 8.76 18.57
C GLY A 105 4.63 8.04 19.44
N THR A 106 3.50 7.58 18.90
CA THR A 106 2.31 7.17 19.67
C THR A 106 1.84 5.74 19.41
N GLY A 107 2.37 5.04 18.41
CA GLY A 107 1.99 3.64 18.15
C GLY A 107 1.59 3.34 16.71
N HIS A 108 1.44 4.35 15.86
CA HIS A 108 0.73 4.22 14.59
C HIS A 108 1.45 4.90 13.40
N VAL A 109 1.12 4.52 12.16
CA VAL A 109 1.74 5.01 10.90
C VAL A 109 1.17 6.39 10.53
N THR A 110 1.41 7.40 11.35
CA THR A 110 0.73 8.71 11.22
C THR A 110 1.23 9.61 10.09
N GLY A 111 2.35 9.30 9.42
CA GLY A 111 2.91 10.14 8.36
C GLY A 111 3.02 9.39 7.04
N GLN A 112 2.02 9.50 6.18
CA GLN A 112 2.02 8.98 4.81
C GLN A 112 1.54 10.09 3.86
N ALA A 113 1.95 10.08 2.59
CA ALA A 113 1.27 10.90 1.60
C ALA A 113 -0.17 10.41 1.57
N PHE A 114 -1.11 11.29 1.95
CA PHE A 114 -2.53 11.02 1.81
C PHE A 114 -3.08 11.59 0.51
N GLU A 115 -2.19 11.91 -0.42
CA GLU A 115 -2.50 12.64 -1.63
C GLU A 115 -2.18 11.79 -2.85
N VAL A 116 -3.11 11.83 -3.80
CA VAL A 116 -2.95 11.24 -5.11
C VAL A 116 -3.20 12.32 -6.16
N GLN A 117 -2.25 12.43 -7.07
CA GLN A 117 -2.28 13.30 -8.23
C GLN A 117 -2.22 12.43 -9.49
N VAL A 118 -3.00 12.84 -10.49
CA VAL A 118 -3.15 12.08 -11.73
C VAL A 118 -2.93 13.00 -12.91
N SER A 119 -2.09 12.57 -13.84
CA SER A 119 -2.08 13.08 -15.20
C SER A 119 -2.56 12.00 -16.15
N ALA A 120 -3.29 12.39 -17.21
CA ALA A 120 -3.87 11.44 -18.16
C ALA A 120 -3.97 12.03 -19.56
N GLU A 121 -4.12 11.15 -20.55
CA GLU A 121 -4.47 11.51 -21.93
C GLU A 121 -5.77 10.82 -22.32
N PRO A 122 -6.85 11.55 -22.70
CA PRO A 122 -6.93 13.01 -22.70
C PRO A 122 -6.94 13.61 -21.27
N ALA A 123 -6.45 14.84 -21.12
CA ALA A 123 -6.30 15.50 -19.81
C ALA A 123 -7.58 15.55 -18.97
N GLU A 124 -8.74 15.78 -19.60
CA GLU A 124 -10.04 15.84 -18.91
C GLU A 124 -10.43 14.51 -18.24
N ALA A 125 -9.87 13.39 -18.69
CA ALA A 125 -10.10 12.09 -18.09
C ALA A 125 -9.49 11.99 -16.68
N ALA A 126 -8.40 12.73 -16.39
CA ALA A 126 -7.77 12.72 -15.07
C ALA A 126 -8.71 13.25 -13.99
N ARG A 127 -9.36 14.39 -14.25
CA ARG A 127 -10.29 15.03 -13.29
C ARG A 127 -11.52 14.17 -13.11
N THR A 128 -12.11 13.72 -14.22
CA THR A 128 -13.30 12.83 -14.20
C THR A 128 -13.03 11.56 -13.39
N ALA A 129 -11.85 10.95 -13.59
CA ALA A 129 -11.46 9.75 -12.87
C ALA A 129 -11.26 9.99 -11.37
N LEU A 130 -10.57 11.07 -10.99
CA LEU A 130 -10.36 11.40 -9.58
C LEU A 130 -11.65 11.77 -8.86
N GLU A 131 -12.58 12.47 -9.52
CA GLU A 131 -13.90 12.78 -8.95
C GLU A 131 -14.71 11.50 -8.70
N ALA A 132 -14.63 10.51 -9.60
CA ALA A 132 -15.26 9.21 -9.40
C ALA A 132 -14.55 8.37 -8.30
N ALA A 133 -13.22 8.40 -8.25
CA ALA A 133 -12.43 7.72 -7.23
C ALA A 133 -12.68 8.28 -5.83
N ALA A 134 -12.84 9.61 -5.71
CA ALA A 134 -13.14 10.28 -4.44
C ALA A 134 -14.43 9.78 -3.77
N LEU A 135 -15.39 9.29 -4.57
CA LEU A 135 -16.63 8.69 -4.05
C LEU A 135 -16.44 7.26 -3.52
N ARG A 136 -15.37 6.57 -3.95
CA ARG A 136 -15.08 5.17 -3.61
C ARG A 136 -14.07 5.03 -2.48
N PHE A 137 -13.10 5.93 -2.36
CA PHE A 137 -12.09 5.88 -1.29
C PHE A 137 -12.66 5.78 0.14
N PRO A 138 -13.74 6.50 0.52
CA PRO A 138 -14.32 6.35 1.87
C PRO A 138 -14.92 4.97 2.16
N LEU A 139 -15.03 4.11 1.15
CA LEU A 139 -15.60 2.77 1.24
C LEU A 139 -14.53 1.67 1.32
N VAL A 140 -13.25 2.03 1.19
CA VAL A 140 -12.13 1.09 1.26
C VAL A 140 -11.68 0.97 2.71
N ASP A 141 -11.70 -0.26 3.23
CA ASP A 141 -11.25 -0.52 4.59
C ASP A 141 -9.73 -0.74 4.69
N GLU A 142 -9.23 -0.86 5.92
CA GLU A 142 -7.82 -1.11 6.25
C GLU A 142 -7.26 -2.42 5.70
N ASN A 143 -8.12 -3.39 5.36
CA ASN A 143 -7.74 -4.65 4.71
C ASN A 143 -7.76 -4.55 3.18
N GLY A 144 -8.15 -3.39 2.64
CA GLY A 144 -8.23 -3.13 1.20
C GLY A 144 -9.52 -3.64 0.55
N ASP A 145 -10.55 -3.96 1.34
CA ASP A 145 -11.85 -4.36 0.80
C ASP A 145 -12.71 -3.11 0.56
N GLU A 146 -13.26 -2.98 -0.66
CA GLU A 146 -14.24 -1.94 -1.00
C GLU A 146 -15.63 -2.42 -0.60
N THR A 147 -16.22 -1.75 0.39
CA THR A 147 -17.51 -2.12 0.99
C THR A 147 -18.65 -1.29 0.41
N GLY A 148 -19.85 -1.86 0.30
CA GLY A 148 -21.02 -1.10 -0.18
C GLY A 148 -21.66 -0.20 0.88
N GLU A 149 -21.32 -0.43 2.15
CA GLU A 149 -21.83 0.24 3.34
C GLU A 149 -20.67 0.36 4.34
N TYR A 150 -20.67 1.40 5.17
CA TYR A 150 -19.72 1.53 6.26
C TYR A 150 -19.84 0.32 7.21
N ASP A 151 -18.80 -0.52 7.24
CA ASP A 151 -18.63 -1.56 8.26
C ASP A 151 -18.31 -0.87 9.60
N ASP A 152 -19.01 -1.23 10.67
CA ASP A 152 -18.85 -0.61 11.99
C ASP A 152 -17.62 -1.12 12.77
N GLY A 153 -16.92 -2.13 12.23
CA GLY A 153 -15.78 -2.77 12.88
C GLY A 153 -14.41 -2.49 12.27
N LEU A 154 -14.34 -2.05 11.01
CA LEU A 154 -13.08 -1.84 10.28
C LEU A 154 -12.84 -0.38 9.95
N TYR A 155 -11.58 0.00 9.95
CA TYR A 155 -11.20 1.38 9.67
C TYR A 155 -11.31 1.73 8.17
N THR A 156 -11.90 2.88 7.85
CA THR A 156 -11.94 3.51 6.50
C THR A 156 -11.43 4.97 6.59
N PRO A 157 -11.06 5.63 5.48
CA PRO A 157 -10.70 7.05 5.49
C PRO A 157 -11.78 7.92 6.15
N ASN A 158 -11.40 8.86 7.03
CA ASN A 158 -12.35 9.74 7.74
C ASN A 158 -12.83 10.90 6.87
N TYR A 159 -12.00 11.30 5.90
CA TYR A 159 -12.29 12.40 5.00
C TYR A 159 -11.54 12.19 3.68
N VAL A 160 -12.17 12.60 2.58
CA VAL A 160 -11.57 12.71 1.25
C VAL A 160 -11.93 14.09 0.73
N SER A 161 -10.93 14.85 0.28
CA SER A 161 -11.14 16.22 -0.19
C SER A 161 -11.85 16.24 -1.55
N ASP A 162 -12.39 17.41 -1.90
CA ASP A 162 -12.71 17.70 -3.30
C ASP A 162 -11.45 17.61 -4.18
N VAL A 163 -11.64 17.43 -5.49
CA VAL A 163 -10.55 17.39 -6.47
C VAL A 163 -10.08 18.81 -6.83
N HIS A 164 -8.82 19.08 -6.55
CA HIS A 164 -8.15 20.35 -6.82
C HIS A 164 -7.36 20.28 -8.13
N ASP A 165 -7.30 21.40 -8.87
CA ASP A 165 -6.44 21.51 -10.06
C ASP A 165 -5.02 21.89 -9.66
N ASP A 166 -4.04 21.29 -10.33
CA ASP A 166 -2.64 21.69 -10.28
C ASP A 166 -1.99 21.57 -11.67
N VAL A 167 -0.84 22.21 -11.87
CA VAL A 167 -0.11 22.21 -13.14
C VAL A 167 0.29 20.80 -13.58
N ALA A 168 0.59 19.90 -12.64
CA ALA A 168 0.96 18.52 -12.95
C ALA A 168 -0.24 17.58 -13.13
N GLY A 169 -1.47 18.07 -12.93
CA GLY A 169 -2.72 17.34 -13.04
C GLY A 169 -3.62 17.53 -11.81
N PRO A 170 -4.91 17.13 -11.87
CA PRO A 170 -5.78 17.17 -10.70
C PRO A 170 -5.27 16.27 -9.59
N TRP A 171 -5.54 16.66 -8.35
CA TRP A 171 -5.18 15.90 -7.15
C TRP A 171 -6.27 15.99 -6.07
N LEU A 172 -6.24 15.06 -5.13
CA LEU A 172 -7.05 15.10 -3.92
C LEU A 172 -6.23 14.60 -2.73
N GLY A 173 -6.64 14.98 -1.52
CA GLY A 173 -6.12 14.48 -0.25
C GLY A 173 -7.13 13.62 0.51
N MET A 174 -6.61 12.77 1.40
CA MET A 174 -7.39 11.93 2.31
C MET A 174 -6.96 12.17 3.76
N ASP A 175 -7.85 11.95 4.72
CA ASP A 175 -7.50 11.88 6.14
C ASP A 175 -7.65 10.44 6.62
N CYS A 176 -6.52 9.76 6.74
CA CYS A 176 -6.47 8.40 7.24
C CYS A 176 -5.88 8.27 8.65
N LYS A 177 -5.89 9.32 9.51
CA LYS A 177 -5.41 9.32 10.93
C LYS A 177 -4.04 8.66 11.16
N ASP A 178 -4.04 7.34 11.18
CA ASP A 178 -2.98 6.41 11.53
C ASP A 178 -2.29 5.79 10.31
N GLY A 179 -2.60 6.27 9.10
CA GLY A 179 -1.94 5.91 7.83
C GLY A 179 -2.88 5.31 6.79
N VAL A 180 -2.46 5.32 5.52
CA VAL A 180 -3.08 4.50 4.46
C VAL A 180 -2.45 3.11 4.52
N MET A 181 -3.19 2.15 5.07
CA MET A 181 -2.72 0.77 5.21
C MET A 181 -2.30 0.20 3.85
N PRO A 182 -1.28 -0.68 3.75
CA PRO A 182 -0.75 -1.13 2.47
C PRO A 182 -1.83 -1.68 1.51
N LEU A 183 -2.78 -2.46 2.04
CA LEU A 183 -3.86 -3.02 1.23
C LEU A 183 -4.92 -1.98 0.85
N MET A 184 -5.21 -1.01 1.72
CA MET A 184 -6.01 0.18 1.38
C MET A 184 -5.36 0.95 0.21
N ALA A 185 -4.07 1.28 0.32
CA ALA A 185 -3.32 1.97 -0.74
C ALA A 185 -3.34 1.18 -2.06
N ARG A 186 -3.18 -0.14 -1.99
CA ARG A 186 -3.28 -1.02 -3.16
C ARG A 186 -4.64 -0.88 -3.85
N THR A 187 -5.73 -0.93 -3.08
CA THR A 187 -7.09 -0.83 -3.61
C THR A 187 -7.39 0.58 -4.12
N ASP A 188 -6.95 1.63 -3.44
CA ASP A 188 -7.11 3.01 -3.91
C ASP A 188 -6.42 3.24 -5.26
N ILE A 189 -5.19 2.72 -5.46
CA ILE A 189 -4.52 2.80 -6.76
C ILE A 189 -5.31 2.04 -7.83
N ARG A 190 -5.85 0.85 -7.51
CA ARG A 190 -6.70 0.09 -8.45
C ARG A 190 -7.95 0.88 -8.84
N ILE A 191 -8.62 1.51 -7.87
CA ILE A 191 -9.77 2.38 -8.10
C ILE A 191 -9.39 3.49 -9.08
N VAL A 192 -8.28 4.22 -8.84
CA VAL A 192 -7.84 5.28 -9.75
C VAL A 192 -7.59 4.74 -11.17
N VAL A 193 -6.92 3.60 -11.29
CA VAL A 193 -6.69 2.96 -12.61
C VAL A 193 -8.00 2.56 -13.29
N GLU A 194 -8.96 2.00 -12.55
CA GLU A 194 -10.28 1.66 -13.08
C GLU A 194 -11.05 2.89 -13.56
N GLU A 195 -11.06 3.96 -12.76
CA GLU A 195 -11.77 5.19 -13.11
C GLU A 195 -11.10 5.93 -14.27
N LEU A 196 -9.77 5.87 -14.40
CA LEU A 196 -9.04 6.38 -15.57
C LEU A 196 -9.50 5.66 -16.85
N ARG A 197 -9.62 4.32 -16.80
CA ARG A 197 -10.14 3.53 -17.93
C ARG A 197 -11.58 3.90 -18.25
N ARG A 198 -12.44 4.04 -17.24
CA ARG A 198 -13.86 4.41 -17.41
C ARG A 198 -14.03 5.82 -17.98
N ALA A 199 -13.17 6.75 -17.59
CA ALA A 199 -13.11 8.11 -18.12
C ALA A 199 -12.52 8.19 -19.54
N GLY A 200 -12.03 7.07 -20.09
CA GLY A 200 -11.49 6.99 -21.45
C GLY A 200 -10.04 7.42 -21.57
N ALA A 201 -9.28 7.46 -20.48
CA ALA A 201 -7.84 7.69 -20.53
C ALA A 201 -7.12 6.52 -21.22
N THR A 202 -6.17 6.83 -22.11
CA THR A 202 -5.36 5.85 -22.83
C THR A 202 -3.95 5.68 -22.25
N SER A 203 -3.49 6.66 -21.49
CA SER A 203 -2.21 6.65 -20.77
C SER A 203 -2.23 7.70 -19.67
N GLY A 204 -1.32 7.61 -18.71
CA GLY A 204 -1.23 8.58 -17.63
C GLY A 204 -0.20 8.23 -16.57
N ARG A 205 -0.10 9.07 -15.55
CA ARG A 205 0.75 8.86 -14.38
C ARG A 205 -0.04 9.09 -13.10
N ILE A 206 0.13 8.20 -12.14
CA ILE A 206 -0.43 8.28 -10.78
C ILE A 206 0.75 8.47 -9.82
N PHE A 207 0.74 9.53 -9.04
CA PHE A 207 1.84 9.93 -8.16
C PHE A 207 1.34 10.74 -6.97
N SER A 208 2.19 11.02 -5.98
CA SER A 208 1.85 11.94 -4.88
C SER A 208 2.47 13.33 -5.15
N PRO A 209 1.73 14.44 -4.97
CA PRO A 209 2.18 15.80 -5.30
C PRO A 209 3.43 16.26 -4.52
N SER A 210 3.63 15.78 -3.29
CA SER A 210 4.82 16.10 -2.49
C SER A 210 5.39 14.88 -1.76
N ASN A 211 6.73 14.82 -1.68
CA ASN A 211 7.48 14.04 -0.68
C ASN A 211 7.73 14.86 0.61
N GLU A 212 7.32 16.12 0.61
CA GLU A 212 7.44 17.02 1.75
C GLU A 212 6.08 17.02 2.45
N LEU A 213 6.09 16.63 3.73
CA LEU A 213 4.96 16.74 4.65
C LEU A 213 4.22 18.04 4.36
N LEU A 214 3.04 17.94 3.73
CA LEU A 214 2.11 19.05 3.79
C LEU A 214 1.80 19.21 5.27
N ASP A 215 2.14 20.38 5.80
CA ASP A 215 1.65 20.90 7.08
C ASP A 215 0.11 20.96 7.00
N TRP A 216 -0.55 19.80 7.04
CA TRP A 216 -2.01 19.66 7.10
C TRP A 216 -2.56 20.24 8.42
N TYR A 217 -1.68 20.49 9.38
CA TYR A 217 -1.91 21.49 10.41
C TYR A 217 -1.25 22.79 9.98
N PRO A 218 -1.98 23.89 9.72
CA PRO A 218 -1.35 25.19 9.67
C PRO A 218 -0.54 25.36 10.95
N ALA A 219 0.78 25.45 10.82
CA ALA A 219 1.59 26.12 11.82
C ALA A 219 1.04 27.56 11.90
N ASP A 220 0.22 27.81 12.91
CA ASP A 220 0.16 29.03 13.72
C ASP A 220 -1.28 29.33 14.21
N ARG A 221 -1.53 29.19 15.53
CA ARG A 221 -2.19 30.18 16.43
C ARG A 221 -2.54 29.64 17.82
#